data_AF-A0A1H7N4X9-F1
#
_entry.id   AF-A0A1H7N4X9-F1
#
_cell.length_a   1.000
_cell.length_b   1.000
_cell.length_c   1.000
_cell.angle_alpha   90.00
_cell.angle_beta   90.00
_cell.angle_gamma   90.00
#
_symmetry.space_group_name_H-M   'P 1'
#
loop_
_entity.id
_entity.type
_entity.pdbx_description
1 polymer ?
#
loop_
_entity_poly.entity_id
_entity_poly.type
_entity_poly.pdbx_seq_one_letter_code
_entity_poly.pdbx_strand_id
1 'polypeptide(L)'
;LQDPRAEADHPVADAQFRHLSRVRGDAGRSAIEAVDAFEQAQYLALVEQVTDDINGLLRQAMAGQASPNPGAGQAAAPAVSEGGAELDSVSALWQAALVEYIGREATPPKDIVAWSLDRDLVNPADRALDVRVLVTREQLSSLSQSLDRVVQALMRAEVTQAQFFEALQGVAGQTMKQPEEIGQGAQLADTGLLPAFIQSLPYRSDILSLTDEMFASMTTQQRAELEWSLLAKLEQYRAINEQVDVWFQLNDTDDDRDRVYPLHLDYLP
;
A
#
# COMPACT_ATOMS: atom_id res chain seq x y z
N LEU A 1 -21.06 36.51 -2.09
CA LEU A 1 -22.06 37.55 -2.41
C LEU A 1 -22.39 38.26 -1.12
N GLN A 2 -21.84 39.45 -0.91
CA GLN A 2 -22.20 40.26 0.27
C GLN A 2 -23.40 41.11 -0.10
N ASP A 3 -24.54 40.88 0.56
CA ASP A 3 -25.73 41.72 0.40
C ASP A 3 -25.69 42.81 1.46
N PRO A 4 -25.60 44.11 1.11
CA PRO A 4 -25.58 45.20 2.08
C PRO A 4 -26.87 45.26 2.94
N ARG A 5 -27.92 44.51 2.60
CA ARG A 5 -29.16 44.38 3.39
C ARG A 5 -29.09 43.30 4.48
N ALA A 6 -28.09 42.41 4.45
CA ALA A 6 -27.95 41.27 5.36
C ALA A 6 -26.59 41.25 6.09
N GLU A 7 -26.08 42.44 6.44
CA GLU A 7 -24.75 42.63 7.03
C GLU A 7 -24.53 41.85 8.35
N ALA A 8 -25.60 41.60 9.11
CA ALA A 8 -25.56 40.84 10.35
C ALA A 8 -25.23 39.36 10.17
N ASP A 9 -25.56 38.77 9.01
CA ASP A 9 -25.38 37.34 8.72
C ASP A 9 -24.02 37.04 8.05
N HIS A 10 -23.35 38.07 7.53
CA HIS A 10 -22.03 37.97 6.90
C HIS A 10 -20.98 37.24 7.75
N PRO A 11 -20.76 37.55 9.05
CA PRO A 11 -19.72 36.88 9.82
C PRO A 11 -20.00 35.39 10.08
N VAL A 12 -21.27 35.00 10.18
CA VAL A 12 -21.66 33.59 10.38
C VAL A 12 -21.49 32.80 9.09
N ALA A 13 -21.96 33.37 7.97
CA ALA A 13 -21.82 32.78 6.65
C ALA A 13 -20.35 32.62 6.26
N ASP A 14 -19.53 33.65 6.49
CA ASP A 14 -18.10 33.65 6.18
C ASP A 14 -17.35 32.52 6.90
N ALA A 15 -17.63 32.30 8.19
CA ALA A 15 -17.03 31.19 8.94
C ALA A 15 -17.44 29.81 8.39
N GLN A 16 -18.72 29.63 8.01
CA GLN A 16 -19.23 28.38 7.46
C GLN A 16 -18.68 28.09 6.07
N PHE A 17 -18.70 29.09 5.19
CA PHE A 17 -18.14 28.93 3.85
C PHE A 17 -16.63 28.68 3.93
N ARG A 18 -15.89 29.33 4.84
CA ARG A 18 -14.43 29.10 4.98
C ARG A 18 -14.13 27.68 5.40
N HIS A 19 -15.05 27.04 6.10
CA HIS A 19 -14.94 25.62 6.44
C HIS A 19 -15.13 24.71 5.21
N LEU A 20 -16.08 25.06 4.34
CA LEU A 20 -16.41 24.27 3.15
C LEU A 20 -15.42 24.48 1.99
N SER A 21 -14.78 25.65 1.89
CA SER A 21 -13.85 25.98 0.80
C SER A 21 -12.37 25.85 1.15
N ARG A 22 -12.04 25.05 2.17
CA ARG A 22 -10.65 24.80 2.57
C ARG A 22 -9.89 24.05 1.49
N VAL A 23 -8.69 24.52 1.18
CA VAL A 23 -7.75 23.80 0.32
C VAL A 23 -7.13 22.65 1.11
N ARG A 24 -7.39 21.39 0.73
CA ARG A 24 -6.70 20.24 1.35
C ARG A 24 -5.21 20.33 1.03
N GLY A 25 -4.37 20.30 2.06
CA GLY A 25 -2.91 20.45 1.96
C GLY A 25 -2.38 21.72 2.60
N ASP A 26 -3.22 22.74 2.82
CA ASP A 26 -2.87 23.95 3.55
C ASP A 26 -4.02 24.39 4.46
N ALA A 27 -3.86 24.20 5.77
CA ALA A 27 -4.90 24.45 6.76
C ALA A 27 -5.30 25.93 6.90
N GLY A 28 -4.51 26.86 6.35
CA GLY A 28 -4.73 28.31 6.44
C GLY A 28 -5.40 28.94 5.22
N ARG A 29 -5.56 28.21 4.10
CA ARG A 29 -6.06 28.78 2.83
C ARG A 29 -7.49 28.32 2.53
N SER A 30 -8.39 29.29 2.32
CA SER A 30 -9.76 29.09 1.87
C SER A 30 -10.00 29.90 0.61
N ALA A 31 -10.56 29.31 -0.45
CA ALA A 31 -10.88 30.06 -1.66
C ALA A 31 -12.26 30.72 -1.53
N ILE A 32 -12.32 31.74 -0.68
CA ILE A 32 -13.49 32.60 -0.60
C ILE A 32 -13.12 33.95 -1.14
N GLU A 33 -13.89 34.37 -2.14
CA GLU A 33 -13.79 35.70 -2.70
C GLU A 33 -15.06 36.48 -2.33
N ALA A 34 -14.83 37.69 -1.81
CA ALA A 34 -15.89 38.61 -1.49
C ALA A 34 -16.21 39.42 -2.75
N VAL A 35 -17.39 39.21 -3.30
CA VAL A 35 -17.89 39.96 -4.45
C VAL A 35 -19.14 40.72 -4.06
N ASP A 36 -19.17 42.01 -4.41
CA ASP A 36 -20.36 42.83 -4.32
C ASP A 36 -21.38 42.37 -5.39
N ALA A 37 -22.56 41.94 -4.93
CA ALA A 37 -23.61 41.44 -5.81
C ALA A 37 -24.33 42.54 -6.61
N PHE A 38 -24.14 43.81 -6.27
CA PHE A 38 -24.86 44.95 -6.86
C PHE A 38 -24.07 45.64 -7.97
N GLU A 39 -22.77 45.35 -8.10
CA GLU A 39 -21.95 45.82 -9.21
C GLU A 39 -21.76 44.74 -10.27
N GLN A 40 -22.69 44.72 -11.23
CA GLN A 40 -22.72 43.73 -12.33
C GLN A 40 -21.39 43.60 -13.08
N ALA A 41 -20.66 44.70 -13.25
CA ALA A 41 -19.38 44.71 -13.95
C ALA A 41 -18.29 43.93 -13.18
N GLN A 42 -18.24 44.04 -11.85
CA GLN A 42 -17.26 43.34 -11.01
C GLN A 42 -17.52 41.83 -11.00
N TYR A 43 -18.79 41.44 -10.89
CA TYR A 43 -19.18 40.03 -10.95
C TYR A 43 -18.84 39.39 -12.30
N LEU A 44 -19.15 40.07 -13.41
CA LEU A 44 -18.84 39.56 -14.75
C LEU A 44 -17.34 39.42 -14.98
N ALA A 45 -16.54 40.40 -14.54
CA ALA A 45 -15.09 40.34 -14.66
C ALA A 45 -14.50 39.14 -13.90
N LEU A 46 -14.99 38.86 -12.69
CA LEU A 46 -14.53 37.71 -11.91
C LEU A 46 -14.91 36.39 -12.58
N VAL A 47 -16.15 36.26 -13.07
CA VAL A 47 -16.61 35.03 -13.74
C VAL A 47 -15.81 34.75 -15.02
N GLU A 48 -15.56 35.78 -15.82
CA GLU A 48 -14.75 35.66 -17.04
C GLU A 48 -13.32 35.23 -16.70
N GLN A 49 -12.73 35.85 -15.70
CA GLN A 49 -11.38 35.54 -15.23
C GLN A 49 -11.24 34.12 -14.67
N VAL A 50 -12.16 33.68 -13.80
CA VAL A 50 -12.16 32.30 -13.27
C VAL A 50 -12.35 31.28 -14.40
N THR A 51 -13.17 31.61 -15.38
CA THR A 51 -13.40 30.73 -16.54
C THR A 51 -12.15 30.61 -17.42
N ASP A 52 -11.43 31.71 -17.63
CA ASP A 52 -10.18 31.71 -18.38
C ASP A 52 -9.06 30.95 -17.65
N ASP A 53 -8.95 31.12 -16.34
CA ASP A 53 -7.96 30.42 -15.52
C ASP A 53 -8.20 28.90 -15.50
N ILE A 54 -9.46 28.46 -15.35
CA ILE A 54 -9.85 27.04 -15.41
C ILE A 54 -9.51 26.46 -16.79
N ASN A 55 -9.84 27.17 -17.87
CA ASN A 55 -9.52 26.71 -19.22
C ASN A 55 -8.00 26.66 -19.48
N GLY A 56 -7.23 27.59 -18.90
CA GLY A 56 -5.77 27.59 -18.95
C GLY A 56 -5.17 26.37 -18.25
N LEU A 57 -5.60 26.11 -17.01
CA LEU A 57 -5.17 24.95 -16.23
C LEU A 57 -5.55 23.62 -16.89
N LEU A 58 -6.76 23.51 -17.43
CA LEU A 58 -7.21 22.31 -18.13
C LEU A 58 -6.36 22.04 -19.39
N ARG A 59 -6.01 23.07 -20.14
CA ARG A 59 -5.12 22.94 -21.30
C ARG A 59 -3.71 22.50 -20.89
N GLN A 60 -3.17 23.02 -19.78
CA GLN A 60 -1.85 22.60 -19.26
C GLN A 60 -1.87 21.14 -18.78
N ALA A 61 -2.92 20.72 -18.07
CA ALA A 61 -3.10 19.35 -17.62
C ALA A 61 -3.22 18.36 -18.81
N MET A 62 -4.04 18.70 -19.81
CA MET A 62 -4.19 17.90 -21.04
C MET A 62 -2.92 17.88 -21.89
N ALA A 63 -2.08 18.91 -21.81
CA ALA A 63 -0.79 18.98 -22.50
C ALA A 63 0.33 18.19 -21.79
N GLY A 64 0.05 17.56 -20.63
CA GLY A 64 1.02 16.75 -19.89
C GLY A 64 2.18 17.54 -19.29
N GLN A 65 2.06 18.87 -19.18
CA GLN A 65 3.05 19.69 -18.50
C GLN A 65 2.80 19.58 -16.99
N ALA A 66 3.64 18.79 -16.33
CA ALA A 66 3.68 18.69 -14.88
C ALA A 66 3.73 20.10 -14.25
N SER A 67 2.93 20.32 -13.22
CA SER A 67 2.98 21.54 -12.41
C SER A 67 4.41 21.84 -11.97
N PRO A 68 4.80 23.12 -11.87
CA PRO A 68 6.09 23.49 -11.31
C PRO A 68 6.18 22.94 -9.89
N ASN A 69 7.20 22.11 -9.68
CA ASN A 69 7.55 21.51 -8.41
C ASN A 69 7.65 22.58 -7.29
N PRO A 70 6.82 22.54 -6.23
CA PRO A 70 6.93 23.50 -5.13
C PRO A 70 8.18 23.29 -4.24
N GLY A 71 9.02 22.28 -4.54
CA GLY A 71 10.26 21.99 -3.82
C GLY A 71 11.56 22.48 -4.48
N ALA A 72 11.52 23.09 -5.67
CA ALA A 72 12.73 23.65 -6.29
C ALA A 72 13.00 25.04 -5.70
N GLY A 73 14.12 25.15 -4.98
CA GLY A 73 14.47 26.29 -4.14
C GLY A 73 14.31 27.68 -4.76
N GLN A 74 14.05 28.64 -3.87
CA GLN A 74 14.25 30.08 -4.00
C GLN A 74 14.89 30.52 -5.33
N ALA A 75 14.05 30.86 -6.31
CA ALA A 75 14.45 31.71 -7.41
C ALA A 75 13.25 32.53 -7.87
N ALA A 76 13.33 33.83 -7.56
CA ALA A 76 12.49 34.92 -8.05
C ALA A 76 10.97 34.78 -7.80
N ALA A 77 10.51 35.32 -6.67
CA ALA A 77 9.15 35.84 -6.58
C ALA A 77 8.98 36.92 -7.66
N PRO A 78 8.05 36.79 -8.63
CA PRO A 78 7.60 37.97 -9.34
C PRO A 78 6.86 38.85 -8.32
N ALA A 79 7.11 40.15 -8.39
CA ALA A 79 6.47 41.12 -7.51
C ALA A 79 4.95 40.90 -7.51
N VAL A 80 4.42 40.62 -6.32
CA VAL A 80 2.99 40.61 -6.01
C VAL A 80 2.43 41.99 -6.37
N SER A 81 1.75 42.08 -7.51
CA SER A 81 0.74 43.10 -7.74
C SER A 81 -0.39 42.82 -6.74
N GLU A 82 -0.77 43.81 -5.93
CA GLU A 82 -1.72 43.69 -4.80
C GLU A 82 -3.14 43.20 -5.15
N GLY A 83 -3.43 42.85 -6.42
CA GLY A 83 -4.66 42.19 -6.87
C GLY A 83 -4.54 40.70 -7.21
N GLY A 84 -3.37 40.07 -6.96
CA GLY A 84 -3.10 38.67 -7.35
C GLY A 84 -3.29 37.62 -6.26
N ALA A 85 -3.53 38.03 -5.00
CA ALA A 85 -3.67 37.09 -3.88
C ALA A 85 -5.03 36.37 -3.85
N GLU A 86 -6.07 36.97 -4.42
CA GLU A 86 -7.44 36.43 -4.46
C GLU A 86 -7.51 35.14 -5.31
N LEU A 87 -6.89 35.18 -6.50
CA LEU A 87 -7.00 34.15 -7.54
C LEU A 87 -6.08 32.94 -7.33
N ASP A 88 -5.07 33.14 -6.49
CA ASP A 88 -4.12 32.10 -6.07
C ASP A 88 -4.82 31.02 -5.22
N SER A 89 -5.96 31.36 -4.61
CA SER A 89 -6.76 30.45 -3.77
C SER A 89 -7.65 29.50 -4.60
N VAL A 90 -8.27 30.01 -5.68
CA VAL A 90 -9.15 29.25 -6.57
C VAL A 90 -8.35 28.28 -7.43
N SER A 91 -7.19 28.73 -7.94
CA SER A 91 -6.26 27.88 -8.69
C SER A 91 -5.67 26.76 -7.82
N ALA A 92 -5.32 27.04 -6.56
CA ALA A 92 -4.85 26.04 -5.60
C ALA A 92 -5.92 24.98 -5.26
N LEU A 93 -7.19 25.37 -5.10
CA LEU A 93 -8.29 24.41 -4.92
C LEU A 93 -8.43 23.47 -6.13
N TRP A 94 -8.40 24.02 -7.34
CA TRP A 94 -8.52 23.24 -8.56
C TRP A 94 -7.34 22.31 -8.77
N GLN A 95 -6.11 22.76 -8.47
CA GLN A 95 -4.93 21.90 -8.50
C GLN A 95 -5.04 20.75 -7.49
N ALA A 96 -5.47 21.02 -6.25
CA ALA A 96 -5.67 19.97 -5.26
C ALA A 96 -6.76 18.96 -5.69
N ALA A 97 -7.87 19.44 -6.27
CA ALA A 97 -8.93 18.59 -6.80
C ALA A 97 -8.48 17.77 -8.03
N LEU A 98 -7.66 18.36 -8.91
CA LEU A 98 -7.08 17.68 -10.07
C LEU A 98 -6.07 16.61 -9.64
N VAL A 99 -5.23 16.90 -8.65
CA VAL A 99 -4.30 15.91 -8.05
C VAL A 99 -5.08 14.76 -7.41
N GLU A 100 -6.19 15.03 -6.72
CA GLU A 100 -7.06 13.96 -6.19
C GLU A 100 -7.72 13.15 -7.32
N TYR A 101 -8.23 13.82 -8.35
CA TYR A 101 -8.89 13.17 -9.48
C TYR A 101 -7.92 12.30 -10.29
N ILE A 102 -6.76 12.85 -10.66
CA ILE A 102 -5.69 12.11 -11.36
C ILE A 102 -5.12 11.03 -10.44
N GLY A 103 -4.93 11.30 -9.14
CA GLY A 103 -4.41 10.35 -8.17
C GLY A 103 -5.35 9.17 -7.87
N ARG A 104 -6.65 9.29 -8.16
CA ARG A 104 -7.60 8.16 -8.07
C ARG A 104 -7.48 7.17 -9.23
N GLU A 105 -7.07 7.63 -10.41
CA GLU A 105 -6.99 6.79 -11.61
C GLU A 105 -5.55 6.45 -12.03
N ALA A 106 -4.55 7.21 -11.55
CA ALA A 106 -3.14 7.02 -11.89
C ALA A 106 -2.36 6.39 -10.73
N THR A 107 -1.36 5.57 -11.06
CA THR A 107 -0.27 5.21 -10.14
C THR A 107 0.71 6.38 -10.14
N PRO A 108 0.69 7.29 -9.15
CA PRO A 108 1.53 8.48 -9.18
C PRO A 108 3.01 8.07 -9.28
N PRO A 109 3.82 8.76 -10.12
CA PRO A 109 5.25 8.53 -10.13
C PRO A 109 5.81 8.78 -8.73
N LYS A 110 6.75 7.94 -8.29
CA LYS A 110 7.36 8.09 -6.97
C LYS A 110 8.20 9.38 -6.96
N ASP A 111 7.66 10.46 -6.41
CA ASP A 111 8.33 11.77 -6.37
C ASP A 111 9.63 11.75 -5.55
N ILE A 112 9.79 10.76 -4.67
CA ILE A 112 10.99 10.59 -3.85
C ILE A 112 11.46 9.13 -3.96
N VAL A 113 12.64 8.95 -4.57
CA VAL A 113 13.39 7.70 -4.48
C VAL A 113 14.43 7.87 -3.38
N ALA A 114 14.15 7.32 -2.20
CA ALA A 114 15.08 7.26 -1.10
C ALA A 114 15.77 5.89 -1.07
N TRP A 115 17.08 5.88 -0.80
CA TRP A 115 17.86 4.67 -0.57
C TRP A 115 18.15 4.59 0.92
N SER A 116 17.84 3.45 1.55
CA SER A 116 18.27 3.15 2.92
C SER A 116 19.34 2.07 2.91
N LEU A 117 20.25 2.14 3.87
CA LEU A 117 21.29 1.13 4.08
C LEU A 117 20.85 0.20 5.20
N ASP A 118 21.08 -1.12 5.02
CA ASP A 118 20.76 -2.14 6.01
C ASP A 118 21.70 -2.11 7.24
N ARG A 119 22.85 -1.45 7.11
CA ARG A 119 23.90 -1.42 8.13
C ARG A 119 24.08 -0.04 8.69
N ASP A 120 24.51 0.02 9.94
CA ASP A 120 24.87 1.29 10.56
C ASP A 120 26.08 1.91 9.83
N LEU A 121 26.03 3.24 9.66
CA LEU A 121 27.06 4.02 8.99
C LEU A 121 28.32 4.18 9.85
N VAL A 122 28.17 4.14 11.18
CA VAL A 122 29.29 4.29 12.13
C VAL A 122 29.94 2.94 12.41
N ASN A 123 29.13 1.90 12.64
CA ASN A 123 29.59 0.53 12.81
C ASN A 123 28.96 -0.42 11.78
N PRO A 124 29.63 -0.69 10.64
CA PRO A 124 29.10 -1.58 9.60
C PRO A 124 28.91 -3.04 10.05
N ALA A 125 29.38 -3.45 11.23
CA ALA A 125 29.07 -4.78 11.76
C ALA A 125 27.61 -4.88 12.23
N ASP A 126 27.01 -3.77 12.64
CA ASP A 126 25.67 -3.75 13.21
C ASP A 126 24.60 -3.64 12.09
N ARG A 127 23.52 -4.41 12.24
CA ARG A 127 22.37 -4.35 11.34
C ARG A 127 21.42 -3.28 11.86
N ALA A 128 21.18 -2.24 11.07
CA ALA A 128 20.36 -1.09 11.45
C ALA A 128 18.91 -1.19 10.94
N LEU A 129 18.68 -2.01 9.91
CA LEU A 129 17.36 -2.24 9.34
C LEU A 129 17.07 -3.74 9.32
N ASP A 130 15.80 -4.11 9.35
CA ASP A 130 15.39 -5.50 9.21
C ASP A 130 14.07 -5.55 8.46
N VAL A 131 13.99 -6.40 7.44
CA VAL A 131 12.81 -6.50 6.59
C VAL A 131 11.88 -7.57 7.16
N ARG A 132 10.64 -7.19 7.43
CA ARG A 132 9.63 -8.07 8.03
C ARG A 132 8.32 -7.99 7.27
N VAL A 133 7.59 -9.09 7.24
CA VAL A 133 6.25 -9.19 6.66
C VAL A 133 5.24 -9.07 7.78
N LEU A 134 4.33 -8.10 7.66
CA LEU A 134 3.21 -7.97 8.57
C LEU A 134 2.16 -9.01 8.22
N VAL A 135 1.88 -9.90 9.16
CA VAL A 135 0.85 -10.94 9.02
C VAL A 135 -0.21 -10.78 10.09
N THR A 136 -1.46 -11.00 9.75
CA THR A 136 -2.55 -11.08 10.73
C THR A 136 -2.61 -12.48 11.35
N ARG A 137 -3.35 -12.60 12.47
CA ARG A 137 -3.54 -13.89 13.15
C ARG A 137 -4.18 -14.94 12.25
N GLU A 138 -5.16 -14.52 11.43
CA GLU A 138 -5.81 -15.40 10.46
C GLU A 138 -4.83 -15.86 9.38
N GLN A 139 -4.02 -14.95 8.84
CA GLN A 139 -3.01 -15.28 7.84
C GLN A 139 -1.96 -16.26 8.38
N LEU A 140 -1.50 -16.06 9.62
CA LEU A 140 -0.53 -16.96 10.26
C LEU A 140 -1.15 -18.35 10.55
N SER A 141 -2.40 -18.39 11.00
CA SER A 141 -3.15 -19.64 11.22
C SER A 141 -3.33 -20.43 9.93
N SER A 142 -3.76 -19.74 8.85
CA SER A 142 -3.90 -20.33 7.52
C SER A 142 -2.57 -20.87 7.00
N LEU A 143 -1.49 -20.10 7.15
CA LEU A 143 -0.13 -20.51 6.77
C LEU A 143 0.33 -21.76 7.54
N SER A 144 0.05 -21.83 8.84
CA SER A 144 0.36 -22.98 9.69
C SER A 144 -0.36 -24.24 9.23
N GLN A 145 -1.65 -24.14 8.93
CA GLN A 145 -2.45 -25.26 8.44
C GLN A 145 -1.98 -25.75 7.07
N SER A 146 -1.62 -24.82 6.17
CA SER A 146 -1.09 -25.19 4.86
C SER A 146 0.27 -25.87 4.96
N LEU A 147 1.18 -25.37 5.82
CA LEU A 147 2.46 -26.05 6.07
C LEU A 147 2.29 -27.43 6.72
N ASP A 148 1.35 -27.59 7.65
CA ASP A 148 1.06 -28.89 8.27
C ASP A 148 0.67 -29.94 7.21
N ARG A 149 -0.15 -29.54 6.22
CA ARG A 149 -0.51 -30.39 5.07
C ARG A 149 0.71 -30.74 4.20
N VAL A 150 1.63 -29.79 3.97
CA VAL A 150 2.87 -30.03 3.23
C VAL A 150 3.75 -31.05 3.97
N VAL A 151 3.91 -30.92 5.29
CA VAL A 151 4.67 -31.87 6.11
C VAL A 151 4.05 -33.26 6.05
N GLN A 152 2.73 -33.37 6.22
CA GLN A 152 2.03 -34.67 6.13
C GLN A 152 2.19 -35.33 4.75
N ALA A 153 2.18 -34.53 3.68
CA ALA A 153 2.41 -35.02 2.33
C ALA A 153 3.84 -35.52 2.12
N LEU A 154 4.82 -34.78 2.67
CA LEU A 154 6.23 -35.15 2.64
C LEU A 154 6.46 -36.49 3.37
N MET A 155 5.95 -36.63 4.59
CA MET A 155 6.04 -37.89 5.35
C MET A 155 5.37 -39.06 4.62
N ARG A 156 4.22 -38.83 3.97
CA ARG A 156 3.57 -39.87 3.15
C ARG A 156 4.43 -40.27 1.96
N ALA A 157 4.96 -39.30 1.21
CA ALA A 157 5.80 -39.55 0.04
C ALA A 157 7.05 -40.36 0.40
N GLU A 158 7.66 -40.11 1.57
CA GLU A 158 8.79 -40.90 2.05
C GLU A 158 8.43 -42.35 2.36
N VAL A 159 7.27 -42.58 3.00
CA VAL A 159 6.82 -43.92 3.40
C VAL A 159 6.34 -44.74 2.19
N THR A 160 5.58 -44.12 1.29
CA THR A 160 4.95 -44.82 0.15
C THR A 160 5.82 -44.89 -1.09
N GLN A 161 6.94 -44.15 -1.13
CA GLN A 161 7.74 -43.92 -2.33
C GLN A 161 6.93 -43.35 -3.51
N ALA A 162 5.75 -42.79 -3.24
CA ALA A 162 4.94 -42.10 -4.24
C ALA A 162 5.59 -40.76 -4.63
N GLN A 163 5.12 -40.18 -5.72
CA GLN A 163 5.50 -38.82 -6.09
C GLN A 163 4.99 -37.85 -5.01
N PHE A 164 5.78 -36.82 -4.69
CA PHE A 164 5.47 -35.91 -3.60
C PHE A 164 4.15 -35.19 -3.85
N PHE A 165 3.90 -34.72 -5.07
CA PHE A 165 2.65 -34.02 -5.38
C PHE A 165 1.43 -34.95 -5.43
N GLU A 166 1.59 -36.24 -5.73
CA GLU A 166 0.51 -37.23 -5.59
C GLU A 166 0.12 -37.37 -4.10
N ALA A 167 1.11 -37.45 -3.20
CA ALA A 167 0.87 -37.45 -1.76
C ALA A 167 0.25 -36.12 -1.29
N LEU A 168 0.69 -35.00 -1.86
CA LEU A 168 0.17 -33.65 -1.56
C LEU A 168 -1.30 -33.51 -1.98
N GLN A 169 -1.67 -33.99 -3.16
CA GLN A 169 -3.06 -34.05 -3.61
C GLN A 169 -3.93 -34.87 -2.64
N GLY A 170 -3.41 -36.02 -2.18
CA GLY A 170 -4.10 -36.88 -1.21
C GLY A 170 -4.28 -36.27 0.18
N VAL A 171 -3.45 -35.30 0.59
CA VAL A 171 -3.58 -34.60 1.88
C VAL A 171 -4.40 -33.31 1.75
N ALA A 172 -4.19 -32.56 0.66
CA ALA A 172 -4.78 -31.24 0.47
C ALA A 172 -6.26 -31.28 0.06
N GLY A 173 -6.71 -32.38 -0.57
CA GLY A 173 -8.10 -32.56 -0.98
C GLY A 173 -8.62 -31.40 -1.83
N GLN A 174 -9.74 -30.78 -1.42
CA GLN A 174 -10.39 -29.66 -2.12
C GLN A 174 -9.70 -28.29 -1.90
N THR A 175 -8.65 -28.21 -1.08
CA THR A 175 -7.96 -26.93 -0.79
C THR A 175 -7.11 -26.48 -1.98
N MET A 176 -6.69 -27.41 -2.84
CA MET A 176 -5.95 -27.09 -4.06
C MET A 176 -6.85 -26.41 -5.08
N LYS A 177 -6.35 -25.34 -5.69
CA LYS A 177 -7.12 -24.56 -6.65
C LYS A 177 -7.44 -25.38 -7.91
N GLN A 178 -6.51 -26.23 -8.36
CA GLN A 178 -6.64 -27.05 -9.56
C GLN A 178 -5.84 -28.38 -9.42
N PRO A 179 -6.36 -29.39 -8.68
CA PRO A 179 -5.64 -30.65 -8.48
C PRO A 179 -5.39 -31.42 -9.80
N GLU A 180 -6.27 -31.27 -10.78
CA GLU A 180 -6.18 -31.89 -12.11
C GLU A 180 -5.07 -31.27 -13.00
N GLU A 181 -4.68 -30.02 -12.73
CA GLU A 181 -3.72 -29.24 -13.55
C GLU A 181 -2.30 -29.25 -12.98
N ILE A 182 -2.08 -29.90 -11.83
CA ILE A 182 -0.75 -30.15 -11.28
C ILE A 182 -0.08 -31.23 -12.15
N GLY A 183 0.50 -30.78 -13.26
CA GLY A 183 1.31 -31.60 -14.14
C GLY A 183 2.72 -31.83 -13.61
N GLN A 184 3.49 -32.63 -14.34
CA GLN A 184 4.93 -32.81 -14.10
C GLN A 184 5.64 -31.46 -14.25
N GLY A 185 6.22 -30.95 -13.16
CA GLY A 185 6.95 -29.67 -13.12
C GLY A 185 6.23 -28.51 -12.42
N ALA A 186 5.04 -28.72 -11.86
CA ALA A 186 4.40 -27.73 -11.00
C ALA A 186 5.26 -27.44 -9.75
N GLN A 187 5.35 -26.18 -9.35
CA GLN A 187 6.00 -25.78 -8.10
C GLN A 187 4.98 -25.79 -6.96
N LEU A 188 5.46 -25.93 -5.71
CA LEU A 188 4.59 -25.86 -4.54
C LEU A 188 3.80 -24.54 -4.50
N ALA A 189 4.41 -23.43 -4.94
CA ALA A 189 3.76 -22.14 -5.07
C ALA A 189 2.52 -22.15 -5.99
N ASP A 190 2.51 -22.98 -7.04
CA ASP A 190 1.45 -23.02 -8.06
C ASP A 190 0.26 -23.91 -7.66
N THR A 191 0.43 -24.75 -6.65
CA THR A 191 -0.62 -25.72 -6.21
C THR A 191 -1.87 -25.05 -5.63
N GLY A 192 -1.77 -23.78 -5.25
CA GLY A 192 -2.82 -23.06 -4.51
C GLY A 192 -3.00 -23.55 -3.07
N LEU A 193 -2.12 -24.41 -2.56
CA LEU A 193 -2.16 -24.87 -1.17
C LEU A 193 -1.73 -23.77 -0.19
N LEU A 194 -0.74 -22.97 -0.58
CA LEU A 194 -0.22 -21.88 0.22
C LEU A 194 -1.11 -20.62 0.08
N PRO A 195 -1.26 -19.82 1.14
CA PRO A 195 -2.05 -18.60 1.08
C PRO A 195 -1.61 -17.63 -0.02
N ALA A 196 -2.55 -16.99 -0.71
CA ALA A 196 -2.28 -16.14 -1.88
C ALA A 196 -1.33 -14.96 -1.58
N PHE A 197 -1.35 -14.42 -0.36
CA PHE A 197 -0.46 -13.31 0.01
C PHE A 197 1.01 -13.72 -0.08
N ILE A 198 1.35 -14.97 0.23
CA ILE A 198 2.71 -15.49 0.12
C ILE A 198 3.20 -15.46 -1.33
N GLN A 199 2.34 -15.81 -2.30
CA GLN A 199 2.69 -15.81 -3.72
C GLN A 199 2.89 -14.40 -4.27
N SER A 200 2.28 -13.39 -3.66
CA SER A 200 2.41 -11.99 -4.07
C SER A 200 3.70 -11.32 -3.60
N LEU A 201 4.41 -11.93 -2.66
CA LEU A 201 5.62 -11.36 -2.09
C LEU A 201 6.82 -11.57 -3.03
N PRO A 202 7.67 -10.56 -3.25
CA PRO A 202 8.86 -10.67 -4.08
C PRO A 202 10.02 -11.37 -3.35
N TYR A 203 9.75 -12.52 -2.73
CA TYR A 203 10.77 -13.35 -2.07
C TYR A 203 10.95 -14.67 -2.81
N ARG A 204 12.10 -15.30 -2.58
CA ARG A 204 12.43 -16.62 -3.13
C ARG A 204 12.70 -17.55 -1.97
N SER A 205 11.98 -18.67 -1.93
CA SER A 205 12.23 -19.76 -0.98
C SER A 205 12.37 -21.07 -1.72
N ASP A 206 13.26 -21.92 -1.21
CA ASP A 206 13.48 -23.27 -1.69
C ASP A 206 12.20 -24.12 -1.58
N ILE A 207 11.42 -23.94 -0.51
CA ILE A 207 10.16 -24.67 -0.28
C ILE A 207 9.11 -24.27 -1.33
N LEU A 208 8.99 -22.98 -1.65
CA LEU A 208 8.07 -22.52 -2.70
C LEU A 208 8.43 -23.10 -4.08
N SER A 209 9.73 -23.19 -4.36
CA SER A 209 10.26 -23.68 -5.64
C SER A 209 10.31 -25.20 -5.75
N LEU A 210 9.90 -25.94 -4.70
CA LEU A 210 9.97 -27.39 -4.67
C LEU A 210 9.08 -27.99 -5.76
N THR A 211 9.68 -28.86 -6.58
CA THR A 211 9.01 -29.67 -7.60
C THR A 211 9.18 -31.16 -7.31
N ASP A 212 8.37 -32.02 -7.96
CA ASP A 212 8.53 -33.48 -7.86
C ASP A 212 9.94 -33.95 -8.26
N GLU A 213 10.49 -33.38 -9.33
CA GLU A 213 11.82 -33.73 -9.84
C GLU A 213 12.91 -33.34 -8.84
N MET A 214 12.81 -32.14 -8.25
CA MET A 214 13.73 -31.67 -7.24
C MET A 214 13.68 -32.59 -6.01
N PHE A 215 12.48 -32.90 -5.52
CA PHE A 215 12.28 -33.82 -4.39
C PHE A 215 12.79 -35.24 -4.68
N ALA A 216 12.54 -35.76 -5.89
CA ALA A 216 13.00 -37.08 -6.31
C ALA A 216 14.53 -37.16 -6.37
N SER A 217 15.19 -36.07 -6.73
CA SER A 217 16.66 -35.97 -6.79
C SER A 217 17.33 -35.77 -5.41
N MET A 218 16.57 -35.41 -4.37
CA MET A 218 17.10 -35.20 -3.02
C MET A 218 17.59 -36.51 -2.39
N THR A 219 18.73 -36.42 -1.70
CA THR A 219 19.22 -37.47 -0.81
C THR A 219 18.36 -37.60 0.45
N THR A 220 18.44 -38.74 1.14
CA THR A 220 17.75 -38.94 2.43
C THR A 220 18.09 -37.86 3.45
N GLN A 221 19.34 -37.39 3.50
CA GLN A 221 19.74 -36.31 4.40
C GLN A 221 19.04 -34.99 4.03
N GLN A 222 19.02 -34.62 2.76
CA GLN A 222 18.36 -33.38 2.30
C GLN A 222 16.85 -33.40 2.58
N ARG A 223 16.21 -34.56 2.46
CA ARG A 223 14.78 -34.70 2.81
C ARG A 223 14.53 -34.54 4.30
N ALA A 224 15.39 -35.13 5.15
CA ALA A 224 15.32 -34.92 6.59
C ALA A 224 15.56 -33.44 6.97
N GLU A 225 16.53 -32.77 6.35
CA GLU A 225 16.76 -31.32 6.58
C GLU A 225 15.54 -30.47 6.18
N LEU A 226 14.90 -30.79 5.05
CA LEU A 226 13.67 -30.15 4.61
C LEU A 226 12.51 -30.38 5.60
N GLU A 227 12.31 -31.62 6.05
CA GLU A 227 11.29 -31.95 7.05
C GLU A 227 11.50 -31.16 8.35
N TRP A 228 12.74 -31.16 8.86
CA TRP A 228 13.10 -30.43 10.08
C TRP A 228 12.89 -28.92 9.94
N SER A 229 13.25 -28.35 8.79
CA SER A 229 13.01 -26.94 8.48
C SER A 229 11.53 -26.59 8.51
N LEU A 230 10.67 -27.42 7.90
CA LEU A 230 9.23 -27.22 7.88
C LEU A 230 8.62 -27.35 9.28
N LEU A 231 9.02 -28.37 10.05
CA LEU A 231 8.57 -28.57 11.43
C LEU A 231 8.99 -27.43 12.35
N ALA A 232 10.22 -26.92 12.22
CA ALA A 232 10.71 -25.80 12.99
C ALA A 232 9.92 -24.51 12.71
N LYS A 233 9.63 -24.21 11.43
CA LYS A 233 8.79 -23.07 11.05
C LYS A 233 7.36 -23.21 11.60
N LEU A 234 6.80 -24.41 11.53
CA LEU A 234 5.45 -24.70 12.01
C LEU A 234 5.35 -24.51 13.54
N GLU A 235 6.32 -25.02 14.29
CA GLU A 235 6.39 -24.83 15.74
C GLU A 235 6.54 -23.35 16.10
N GLN A 236 7.37 -22.62 15.35
CA GLN A 236 7.51 -21.17 15.51
C GLN A 236 6.17 -20.44 15.29
N TYR A 237 5.39 -20.83 14.29
CA TYR A 237 4.09 -20.21 14.04
C TYR A 237 3.07 -20.50 15.15
N ARG A 238 3.07 -21.73 15.68
CA ARG A 238 2.24 -22.09 16.84
C ARG A 238 2.62 -21.25 18.06
N ALA A 239 3.91 -21.16 18.36
CA ALA A 239 4.43 -20.35 19.47
C ALA A 239 4.04 -18.87 19.35
N ILE A 240 4.11 -18.29 18.15
CA ILE A 240 3.68 -16.89 17.90
C ILE A 240 2.17 -16.73 18.10
N ASN A 241 1.36 -17.70 17.64
CA ASN A 241 -0.09 -17.62 17.77
C ASN A 241 -0.58 -17.76 19.23
N GLU A 242 0.14 -18.53 20.05
CA GLU A 242 -0.13 -18.69 21.48
C GLU A 242 0.21 -17.44 22.30
N GLN A 243 1.18 -16.63 21.85
CA GLN A 243 1.54 -15.38 22.51
C GLN A 243 0.54 -14.28 22.17
N VAL A 244 -0.12 -13.72 23.19
CA VAL A 244 -1.12 -12.64 23.00
C VAL A 244 -0.46 -11.27 22.90
N ASP A 245 0.65 -11.04 23.61
CA ASP A 245 1.25 -9.71 23.78
C ASP A 245 2.17 -9.26 22.63
N VAL A 246 2.42 -10.13 21.65
CA VAL A 246 3.31 -9.84 20.51
C VAL A 246 2.61 -9.21 19.30
N TRP A 247 1.30 -8.98 19.41
CA TRP A 247 0.44 -8.51 18.32
C TRP A 247 0.16 -7.01 18.42
N PHE A 248 0.57 -6.26 17.41
CA PHE A 248 0.53 -4.80 17.40
C PHE A 248 -0.66 -4.27 16.60
N GLN A 249 -1.25 -3.17 17.05
CA GLN A 249 -2.21 -2.39 16.25
C GLN A 249 -1.43 -1.39 15.39
N LEU A 250 -1.82 -1.23 14.13
CA LEU A 250 -1.22 -0.23 13.24
C LEU A 250 -1.84 1.15 13.46
N ASN A 251 -3.15 1.21 13.69
CA ASN A 251 -3.86 2.40 14.11
C ASN A 251 -4.65 2.13 15.40
N ASP A 252 -4.79 3.16 16.24
CA ASP A 252 -5.56 3.09 17.49
C ASP A 252 -7.06 2.83 17.28
N THR A 253 -7.56 2.98 16.04
CA THR A 253 -8.94 2.75 15.66
C THR A 253 -9.21 1.34 15.12
N ASP A 254 -8.17 0.53 14.89
CA ASP A 254 -8.31 -0.78 14.27
C ASP A 254 -8.83 -1.82 15.27
N ASP A 255 -9.62 -2.77 14.78
CA ASP A 255 -10.16 -3.85 15.62
C ASP A 255 -9.04 -4.77 16.12
N ASP A 256 -9.26 -5.45 17.26
CA ASP A 256 -8.29 -6.43 17.80
C ASP A 256 -7.95 -7.58 16.83
N ARG A 257 -8.79 -7.79 15.81
CA ARG A 257 -8.59 -8.80 14.75
C ARG A 257 -7.58 -8.37 13.70
N ASP A 258 -7.39 -7.06 13.54
CA ASP A 258 -6.48 -6.47 12.56
C ASP A 258 -5.07 -6.26 13.14
N ARG A 259 -4.84 -6.76 14.35
CA ARG A 259 -3.50 -6.79 14.92
C ARG A 259 -2.56 -7.61 14.05
N VAL A 260 -1.37 -7.06 13.84
CA VAL A 260 -0.33 -7.64 12.99
C VAL A 260 0.86 -8.08 13.81
N TYR A 261 1.52 -9.13 13.32
CA TYR A 261 2.80 -9.58 13.82
C TYR A 261 3.89 -9.37 12.74
N PRO A 262 5.04 -8.78 13.09
CA PRO A 262 6.16 -8.60 12.16
C PRO A 262 6.97 -9.90 12.04
N LEU A 263 6.60 -10.74 11.08
CA LEU A 263 7.26 -12.01 10.78
C LEU A 263 8.59 -11.79 10.03
N HIS A 264 9.66 -12.42 10.51
CA HIS A 264 10.96 -12.37 9.84
C HIS A 264 10.93 -13.19 8.53
N LEU A 265 11.66 -12.74 7.51
CA LEU A 265 11.71 -13.41 6.21
C LEU A 265 12.18 -14.87 6.30
N ASP A 266 13.14 -15.16 7.17
CA ASP A 266 13.65 -16.53 7.41
C ASP A 266 12.58 -17.50 7.90
N TYR A 267 11.48 -17.00 8.48
CA TYR A 267 10.39 -17.84 8.93
C TYR A 267 9.39 -18.14 7.83
N LEU A 268 9.37 -17.39 6.71
CA LEU A 268 8.49 -17.68 5.57
C LEU A 268 8.77 -19.07 4.99
N PRO A 269 7.74 -19.74 4.43
CA PRO A 269 7.89 -21.06 3.84
C PRO A 269 8.86 -21.00 2.68
#